data_AF-A0A6G0UCY5-F1
#
_entry.id   AF-A0A6G0UCY5-F1
#
_cell.length_a   1.000
_cell.length_b   1.000
_cell.length_c   1.000
_cell.angle_alpha   90.00
_cell.angle_beta   90.00
_cell.angle_gamma   90.00
#
_symmetry.space_group_name_H-M   'P 1'
#
loop_
_entity.id
_entity.type
_entity.pdbx_description
1 polymer ?
#
loop_
_entity_poly.entity_id
_entity_poly.type
_entity_poly.pdbx_seq_one_letter_code
_entity_poly.pdbx_strand_id
1 'polypeptide(L)'
;MGTLKSVLGNDSIFIQALHNYLEAYAFGNAQDLDLWKSMDSIAQTYKIKGWTGSIFSATTMMLPYTRQFSAPLINIKVSGNGYSLTQSPLGNSSQLPNSSYNYQWIIPFKTLTPGSKVSEVQWLATTSGSLPSSNGPLILNPGAETHARVLYDDATWDPIYTTLKQEPESIDETTRAQLLTDSWALVKAKKISWERFLNHTTYLANEDTFLSWKYALADNGFIKTLLYNFRFHKYFTNLKLYLKGISSNLKLGNFVRGDDWSQNILNSLALEFRCSIGDTSCLVSASSSFNKFITQCQHISEGTGKCNPASPDFRSTQLCYGLRQNSGGFDVLKSLADWWRDDPASNSYFPQDSESIVRGLSCSNDITSINK
;
A
#
# COMPACT_ATOMS: atom_id res chain seq x y z
N MET A 1 -13.48 9.30 -5.65
CA MET A 1 -13.08 10.68 -5.28
C MET A 1 -11.76 11.08 -5.92
N GLY A 2 -10.62 10.40 -5.66
CA GLY A 2 -9.33 10.74 -6.29
C GLY A 2 -9.38 10.84 -7.82
N THR A 3 -10.12 9.92 -8.46
CA THR A 3 -10.33 9.95 -9.92
C THR A 3 -11.08 11.19 -10.39
N LEU A 4 -12.13 11.61 -9.69
CA LEU A 4 -12.86 12.83 -10.03
C LEU A 4 -11.99 14.08 -9.84
N LYS A 5 -11.21 14.12 -8.76
CA LYS A 5 -10.23 15.18 -8.53
C LYS A 5 -9.26 15.29 -9.71
N SER A 6 -8.72 14.17 -10.20
CA SER A 6 -7.82 14.14 -11.37
C SER A 6 -8.52 14.62 -12.65
N VAL A 7 -9.76 14.20 -12.91
CA VAL A 7 -10.56 14.65 -14.06
C VAL A 7 -10.85 16.14 -14.03
N LEU A 8 -11.20 16.69 -12.86
CA LEU A 8 -11.48 18.12 -12.72
C LEU A 8 -10.20 18.97 -12.84
N GLY A 9 -9.02 18.35 -12.71
CA GLY A 9 -7.71 18.94 -13.00
C GLY A 9 -7.21 19.98 -12.00
N ASN A 10 -8.03 20.38 -11.02
CA ASN A 10 -7.67 21.40 -10.04
C ASN A 10 -8.28 21.10 -8.67
N ASP A 11 -7.42 21.05 -7.66
CA ASP A 11 -7.77 20.86 -6.25
C ASP A 11 -8.81 21.87 -5.78
N SER A 12 -8.69 23.13 -6.17
CA SER A 12 -9.63 24.18 -5.74
C SER A 12 -11.03 23.98 -6.34
N ILE A 13 -11.11 23.56 -7.61
CA ILE A 13 -12.38 23.25 -8.27
C ILE A 13 -13.06 22.05 -7.60
N PHE A 14 -12.30 20.99 -7.31
CA PHE A 14 -12.83 19.82 -6.60
C PHE A 14 -13.29 20.17 -5.18
N ILE A 15 -12.51 20.96 -4.43
CA ILE A 15 -12.88 21.42 -3.08
C ILE A 15 -14.13 22.31 -3.13
N GLN A 16 -14.24 23.21 -4.12
CA GLN A 16 -15.42 24.04 -4.28
C GLN A 16 -16.67 23.22 -4.57
N ALA A 17 -16.57 22.17 -5.39
CA ALA A 17 -17.69 21.25 -5.62
C ALA A 17 -18.15 20.56 -4.33
N LEU A 18 -17.20 20.13 -3.49
CA LEU A 18 -17.50 19.55 -2.18
C LEU A 18 -18.12 20.57 -1.22
N HIS A 19 -17.64 21.82 -1.23
CA HIS A 19 -18.22 22.90 -0.44
C HIS A 19 -19.68 23.15 -0.83
N ASN A 20 -19.94 23.33 -2.12
CA ASN A 20 -21.30 23.52 -2.65
C ASN A 20 -22.23 22.36 -2.27
N TYR A 21 -21.72 21.13 -2.32
CA TYR A 21 -22.46 19.94 -1.87
C TYR A 21 -22.78 20.02 -0.37
N LEU A 22 -21.77 20.29 0.49
CA LEU A 22 -21.97 20.36 1.94
C LEU A 22 -22.94 21.47 2.34
N GLU A 23 -22.90 22.63 1.69
CA GLU A 23 -23.85 23.72 1.92
C GLU A 23 -25.27 23.35 1.49
N ALA A 24 -25.43 22.74 0.31
CA ALA A 24 -26.74 22.38 -0.24
C ALA A 24 -27.48 21.34 0.62
N TYR A 25 -26.75 20.45 1.31
CA TYR A 25 -27.30 19.38 2.13
C TYR A 25 -27.02 19.56 3.63
N ALA A 26 -26.68 20.78 4.06
CA ALA A 26 -26.41 21.10 5.45
C ALA A 26 -27.61 20.76 6.35
N PHE A 27 -27.35 20.09 7.48
CA PHE A 27 -28.36 19.63 8.44
C PHE A 27 -29.43 18.69 7.86
N GLY A 28 -29.20 18.14 6.66
CA GLY A 28 -30.09 17.22 5.97
C GLY A 28 -29.44 15.86 5.66
N ASN A 29 -30.03 15.15 4.71
CA ASN A 29 -29.53 13.88 4.19
C ASN A 29 -29.23 14.03 2.69
N ALA A 30 -28.31 13.22 2.17
CA ALA A 30 -27.95 13.20 0.76
C ALA A 30 -27.80 11.76 0.26
N GLN A 31 -27.98 11.58 -1.04
CA GLN A 31 -27.71 10.34 -1.77
C GLN A 31 -26.46 10.50 -2.64
N ASP A 32 -25.93 9.40 -3.17
CA ASP A 32 -24.72 9.45 -4.00
C ASP A 32 -24.91 10.27 -5.28
N LEU A 33 -26.10 10.23 -5.88
CA LEU A 33 -26.46 11.07 -7.02
C LEU A 33 -26.39 12.57 -6.73
N ASP A 34 -26.63 12.98 -5.49
CA ASP A 34 -26.58 14.38 -5.09
C ASP A 34 -25.15 14.92 -5.17
N LEU A 35 -24.17 14.11 -4.73
CA LEU A 35 -22.75 14.43 -4.87
C LEU A 35 -22.34 14.54 -6.34
N TRP A 36 -22.82 13.63 -7.19
CA TRP A 36 -22.50 13.67 -8.62
C TRP A 36 -23.07 14.90 -9.32
N LYS A 37 -24.29 15.33 -8.94
CA LYS A 37 -24.87 16.58 -9.45
C LYS A 37 -24.07 17.82 -9.06
N SER A 38 -23.54 17.87 -7.83
CA SER A 38 -22.64 18.97 -7.43
C SER A 38 -21.37 19.00 -8.27
N MET A 39 -20.82 17.84 -8.60
CA MET A 39 -19.65 17.71 -9.49
C MET A 39 -20.00 18.07 -10.95
N ASP A 40 -21.18 17.68 -11.44
CA ASP A 40 -21.66 18.09 -12.78
C ASP A 40 -21.82 19.61 -12.87
N SER A 41 -22.36 20.24 -11.82
CA SER A 41 -22.52 21.69 -11.76
C SER A 41 -21.18 22.42 -11.80
N ILE A 42 -20.15 21.94 -11.09
CA ILE A 42 -18.83 22.57 -11.14
C ILE A 42 -18.19 22.38 -12.51
N ALA A 43 -18.33 21.20 -13.11
CA ALA A 43 -17.81 20.91 -14.44
C ALA A 43 -18.44 21.82 -15.50
N GLN A 44 -19.74 22.09 -15.38
CA GLN A 44 -20.46 23.04 -16.23
C GLN A 44 -19.95 24.47 -16.07
N THR A 45 -19.78 24.95 -14.84
CA THR A 45 -19.27 26.31 -14.54
C THR A 45 -17.89 26.54 -15.13
N TYR A 46 -16.99 25.58 -14.95
CA TYR A 46 -15.59 25.66 -15.42
C TYR A 46 -15.38 25.13 -16.85
N LYS A 47 -16.46 24.72 -17.53
CA LYS A 47 -16.46 24.18 -18.90
C LYS A 47 -15.51 22.99 -19.09
N ILE A 48 -15.38 22.14 -18.06
CA ILE A 48 -14.48 20.99 -18.06
C ILE A 48 -14.97 19.97 -19.08
N LYS A 49 -14.07 19.53 -19.97
CA LYS A 49 -14.40 18.61 -21.07
C LYS A 49 -14.31 17.15 -20.64
N GLY A 50 -15.30 16.36 -21.04
CA GLY A 50 -15.33 14.91 -20.86
C GLY A 50 -14.85 14.14 -22.09
N TRP A 51 -15.10 12.83 -22.09
CA TRP A 51 -14.65 11.88 -23.11
C TRP A 51 -15.23 12.11 -24.51
N THR A 52 -16.36 12.82 -24.64
CA THR A 52 -16.99 13.16 -25.94
C THR A 52 -16.58 14.53 -26.47
N GLY A 53 -15.74 15.29 -25.74
CA GLY A 53 -15.49 16.72 -26.03
C GLY A 53 -16.63 17.66 -25.59
N SER A 54 -17.75 17.10 -25.09
CA SER A 54 -18.81 17.83 -24.39
C SER A 54 -18.41 18.10 -22.93
N ILE A 55 -19.26 18.81 -22.18
CA ILE A 55 -19.04 19.01 -20.74
C ILE A 55 -19.00 17.65 -20.03
N PHE A 56 -18.03 17.49 -19.13
CA PHE A 56 -17.88 16.31 -18.31
C PHE A 56 -19.12 16.07 -17.43
N SER A 57 -19.60 14.82 -17.40
CA SER A 57 -20.62 14.37 -16.46
C SER A 57 -20.04 13.35 -15.50
N ALA A 58 -19.81 13.77 -14.25
CA ALA A 58 -19.49 12.94 -13.12
C ALA A 58 -20.59 11.90 -12.86
N THR A 59 -21.87 12.27 -13.00
CA THR A 59 -22.99 11.32 -12.83
C THR A 59 -22.87 10.14 -13.77
N THR A 60 -22.71 10.40 -15.07
CA THR A 60 -22.62 9.36 -16.09
C THR A 60 -21.37 8.50 -15.90
N MET A 61 -20.23 9.12 -15.56
CA MET A 61 -18.99 8.40 -15.34
C MET A 61 -19.03 7.52 -14.08
N MET A 62 -19.56 8.02 -12.96
CA MET A 62 -19.46 7.37 -11.65
C MET A 62 -20.50 6.29 -11.40
N LEU A 63 -21.63 6.32 -12.11
CA LEU A 63 -22.68 5.30 -11.97
C LEU A 63 -22.15 3.87 -12.17
N PRO A 64 -21.40 3.53 -13.24
CA PRO A 64 -20.75 2.23 -13.35
C PRO A 64 -19.75 1.91 -12.23
N TYR A 65 -19.09 2.91 -11.64
CA TYR A 65 -18.17 2.67 -10.52
C TYR A 65 -18.88 2.36 -9.21
N THR A 66 -20.11 2.84 -9.00
CA THR A 66 -20.85 2.65 -7.74
C THR A 66 -21.99 1.64 -7.83
N ARG A 67 -22.32 1.15 -9.02
CA ARG A 67 -23.48 0.27 -9.27
C ARG A 67 -23.14 -1.10 -9.83
N GLN A 68 -21.86 -1.44 -10.02
CA GLN A 68 -21.46 -2.80 -10.39
C GLN A 68 -20.30 -3.31 -9.54
N PHE A 69 -20.19 -4.63 -9.46
CA PHE A 69 -19.12 -5.29 -8.73
C PHE A 69 -17.79 -5.19 -9.49
N SER A 70 -16.70 -5.49 -8.78
CA SER A 70 -15.34 -5.43 -9.30
C SER A 70 -14.86 -4.00 -9.64
N ALA A 71 -13.61 -3.90 -10.08
CA ALA A 71 -12.96 -2.68 -10.55
C ALA A 71 -12.52 -2.86 -12.01
N PRO A 72 -12.40 -1.78 -12.79
CA PRO A 72 -11.92 -1.87 -14.15
C PRO A 72 -10.45 -2.33 -14.20
N LEU A 73 -10.18 -3.26 -15.10
CA LEU A 73 -8.86 -3.68 -15.53
C LEU A 73 -8.63 -3.19 -16.96
N ILE A 74 -7.66 -2.31 -17.13
CA ILE A 74 -7.18 -1.86 -18.45
C ILE A 74 -6.11 -2.84 -18.90
N ASN A 75 -6.29 -3.46 -20.07
CA ASN A 75 -5.25 -4.26 -20.70
C ASN A 75 -4.60 -3.42 -21.81
N ILE A 76 -3.28 -3.26 -21.75
CA ILE A 76 -2.48 -2.58 -22.76
C ILE A 76 -1.53 -3.57 -23.41
N LYS A 77 -1.46 -3.53 -24.73
CA LYS A 77 -0.55 -4.35 -25.54
C LYS A 77 0.06 -3.55 -26.67
N VAL A 78 1.30 -3.86 -27.04
CA VAL A 78 1.92 -3.32 -28.25
C VAL A 78 1.14 -3.82 -29.47
N SER A 79 0.78 -2.91 -30.37
CA SER A 79 0.02 -3.22 -31.59
C SER A 79 0.46 -2.29 -32.71
N GLY A 80 1.15 -2.84 -33.71
CA GLY A 80 1.75 -2.05 -34.80
C GLY A 80 2.77 -1.05 -34.23
N ASN A 81 2.63 0.22 -34.60
CA ASN A 81 3.49 1.32 -34.12
C ASN A 81 2.91 2.01 -32.88
N GLY A 82 2.12 1.34 -32.05
CA GLY A 82 1.50 1.95 -30.89
C GLY A 82 0.98 0.92 -29.92
N TYR A 83 -0.11 1.24 -29.25
CA TYR A 83 -0.71 0.37 -28.25
C TYR A 83 -2.21 0.18 -28.50
N SER A 84 -2.67 -1.04 -28.29
CA SER A 84 -4.09 -1.36 -28.17
C SER A 84 -4.50 -1.40 -26.71
N LEU A 85 -5.63 -0.79 -26.38
CA LEU A 85 -6.25 -0.81 -25.06
C LEU A 85 -7.56 -1.59 -25.10
N THR A 86 -7.82 -2.37 -24.06
CA THR A 86 -9.14 -2.95 -23.80
C THR A 86 -9.48 -2.86 -22.32
N GLN A 87 -10.76 -2.91 -21.98
CA GLN A 87 -11.20 -2.98 -20.58
C GLN A 87 -11.98 -4.25 -20.27
N SER A 88 -11.89 -4.68 -19.02
CA SER A 88 -12.60 -5.84 -18.46
C SER A 88 -12.76 -5.67 -16.95
N PRO A 89 -13.67 -6.40 -16.28
CA PRO A 89 -13.66 -6.46 -14.82
C PRO A 89 -12.42 -7.19 -14.30
N LEU A 90 -11.87 -6.74 -13.17
CA LEU A 90 -10.84 -7.47 -12.44
C LEU A 90 -11.39 -8.81 -11.94
N GLY A 91 -10.65 -9.89 -12.16
CA GLY A 91 -11.05 -11.25 -11.78
C GLY A 91 -11.77 -12.02 -12.91
N ASN A 92 -12.65 -12.95 -12.52
CA ASN A 92 -13.38 -13.82 -13.44
C ASN A 92 -14.79 -13.29 -13.69
N SER A 93 -15.05 -12.81 -14.90
CA SER A 93 -16.35 -12.26 -15.31
C SER A 93 -17.50 -13.25 -15.18
N SER A 94 -17.25 -14.55 -15.37
CA SER A 94 -18.28 -15.60 -15.27
C SER A 94 -18.81 -15.81 -13.85
N GLN A 95 -18.12 -15.28 -12.84
CA GLN A 95 -18.53 -15.37 -11.43
C GLN A 95 -19.18 -14.08 -10.92
N LEU A 96 -19.27 -13.06 -11.77
CA LEU A 96 -19.85 -11.77 -11.40
C LEU A 96 -21.37 -11.78 -11.64
N PRO A 97 -22.15 -11.07 -10.81
CA PRO A 97 -23.60 -10.95 -11.02
C PRO A 97 -23.92 -10.15 -12.29
N ASN A 98 -25.17 -10.20 -12.74
CA ASN A 98 -25.59 -9.37 -13.87
C ASN A 98 -25.46 -7.87 -13.53
N SER A 99 -24.94 -7.09 -14.47
CA SER A 99 -24.81 -5.63 -14.35
C SER A 99 -25.54 -4.95 -15.51
N SER A 100 -26.33 -3.91 -15.20
CA SER A 100 -26.95 -3.05 -16.22
C SER A 100 -25.94 -2.26 -17.06
N TYR A 101 -24.68 -2.20 -16.63
CA TYR A 101 -23.59 -1.51 -17.31
C TYR A 101 -22.63 -2.47 -18.03
N ASN A 102 -22.95 -3.77 -18.08
CA ASN A 102 -22.18 -4.80 -18.79
C ASN A 102 -20.68 -4.84 -18.42
N TYR A 103 -20.31 -4.44 -17.20
CA TYR A 103 -18.91 -4.31 -16.76
C TYR A 103 -18.07 -3.42 -17.68
N GLN A 104 -18.67 -2.32 -18.12
CA GLN A 104 -17.98 -1.23 -18.82
C GLN A 104 -17.94 0.00 -17.93
N TRP A 105 -16.83 0.73 -18.01
CA TRP A 105 -16.59 1.98 -17.31
C TRP A 105 -16.13 3.04 -18.30
N ILE A 106 -16.38 4.30 -17.96
CA ILE A 106 -15.74 5.44 -18.60
C ILE A 106 -14.48 5.71 -17.79
N ILE A 107 -13.34 5.27 -18.29
CA ILE A 107 -12.09 5.25 -17.53
C ILE A 107 -11.25 6.45 -17.97
N PRO A 108 -11.12 7.52 -17.15
CA PRO A 108 -10.07 8.49 -17.36
C PRO A 108 -8.72 7.84 -17.05
N PHE A 109 -7.66 8.21 -17.74
CA PHE A 109 -6.33 7.80 -17.37
C PHE A 109 -5.32 8.82 -17.87
N LYS A 110 -4.16 8.86 -17.24
CA LYS A 110 -2.98 9.57 -17.74
C LYS A 110 -1.93 8.55 -18.14
N THR A 111 -0.90 9.02 -18.84
CA THR A 111 0.23 8.20 -19.26
C THR A 111 1.53 8.86 -18.84
N LEU A 112 2.56 8.03 -18.62
CA LEU A 112 3.90 8.47 -18.27
C LEU A 112 4.90 7.60 -19.04
N THR A 113 5.84 8.26 -19.71
CA THR A 113 7.12 7.63 -20.09
C THR A 113 8.13 7.99 -19.00
N PRO A 114 8.93 7.04 -18.48
CA PRO A 114 9.93 7.34 -17.44
C PRO A 114 10.80 8.56 -17.80
N GLY A 115 11.05 9.44 -16.83
CA GLY A 115 11.80 10.69 -17.02
C GLY A 115 11.06 11.79 -17.81
N SER A 116 9.82 11.56 -18.26
CA SER A 116 9.00 12.54 -18.96
C SER A 116 7.90 13.14 -18.06
N LYS A 117 7.20 14.16 -18.54
CA LYS A 117 6.01 14.69 -17.85
C LYS A 117 4.81 13.75 -18.01
N VAL A 118 4.00 13.64 -16.95
CA VAL A 118 2.70 12.97 -17.01
C VAL A 118 1.81 13.67 -18.03
N SER A 119 1.09 12.91 -18.84
CA SER A 119 0.17 13.45 -19.85
C SER A 119 -1.07 14.10 -19.22
N GLU A 120 -1.78 14.88 -20.03
CA GLU A 120 -3.16 15.26 -19.74
C GLU A 120 -4.09 14.04 -19.65
N VAL A 121 -5.29 14.23 -19.08
CA VAL A 121 -6.31 13.19 -18.96
C VAL A 121 -6.77 12.73 -20.34
N GLN A 122 -6.69 11.43 -20.56
CA GLN A 122 -7.20 10.68 -21.71
C GLN A 122 -8.34 9.77 -21.25
N TRP A 123 -9.08 9.18 -22.20
CA TRP A 123 -10.29 8.42 -21.89
C TRP A 123 -10.35 7.08 -22.62
N LEU A 124 -10.64 6.01 -21.89
CA LEU A 124 -11.11 4.73 -22.43
C LEU A 124 -12.60 4.63 -22.11
N ALA A 125 -13.42 5.21 -22.99
CA ALA A 125 -14.87 5.31 -22.82
C ALA A 125 -15.65 4.16 -23.49
N THR A 126 -14.98 3.32 -24.28
CA THR A 126 -15.57 2.13 -24.90
C THR A 126 -14.79 0.88 -24.52
N THR A 127 -15.20 -0.29 -25.01
CA THR A 127 -14.53 -1.58 -24.74
C THR A 127 -13.08 -1.61 -25.18
N SER A 128 -12.69 -0.79 -26.16
CA SER A 128 -11.35 -0.74 -26.71
C SER A 128 -10.91 0.67 -27.10
N GLY A 129 -9.61 0.83 -27.29
CA GLY A 129 -9.01 2.08 -27.74
C GLY A 129 -7.60 1.86 -28.25
N SER A 130 -6.95 2.95 -28.66
CA SER A 130 -5.57 2.91 -29.14
C SER A 130 -4.79 4.13 -28.65
N LEU A 131 -3.50 3.94 -28.39
CA LEU A 131 -2.56 5.02 -28.11
C LEU A 131 -1.44 5.00 -29.16
N PRO A 132 -0.88 6.17 -29.51
CA PRO A 132 0.29 6.25 -30.38
C PRO A 132 1.52 5.62 -29.71
N SER A 133 2.57 5.35 -30.49
CA SER A 133 3.89 5.01 -29.93
C SER A 133 4.39 6.07 -28.97
N SER A 134 5.19 5.63 -28.02
CA SER A 134 5.96 6.46 -27.09
C SER A 134 7.45 6.24 -27.28
N ASN A 135 8.26 7.24 -26.92
CA ASN A 135 9.73 7.13 -26.92
C ASN A 135 10.22 6.40 -25.65
N GLY A 136 9.80 5.15 -25.47
CA GLY A 136 10.08 4.34 -24.27
C GLY A 136 8.85 3.60 -23.75
N PRO A 137 8.98 2.82 -22.66
CA PRO A 137 7.84 2.11 -22.08
C PRO A 137 6.77 3.09 -21.60
N LEU A 138 5.51 2.79 -21.91
CA LEU A 138 4.36 3.59 -21.51
C LEU A 138 3.73 3.03 -20.24
N ILE A 139 3.74 3.82 -19.16
CA ILE A 139 3.05 3.52 -17.91
C ILE A 139 1.68 4.19 -17.95
N LEU A 140 0.62 3.41 -17.72
CA LEU A 140 -0.74 3.91 -17.63
C LEU A 140 -1.13 4.14 -16.17
N ASN A 141 -1.98 5.16 -16.00
CA ASN A 141 -2.53 5.57 -14.72
C ASN A 141 -1.46 5.93 -13.67
N PRO A 142 -0.37 6.64 -14.02
CA PRO A 142 0.69 6.96 -13.05
C PRO A 142 0.11 7.65 -11.81
N GLY A 143 0.66 7.33 -10.64
CA GLY A 143 0.19 7.79 -9.34
C GLY A 143 -1.11 7.13 -8.85
N ALA A 144 -1.61 6.10 -9.56
CA ALA A 144 -2.90 5.46 -9.27
C ALA A 144 -4.08 6.44 -9.13
N GLU A 145 -4.07 7.53 -9.91
CA GLU A 145 -5.10 8.58 -9.82
C GLU A 145 -6.49 8.08 -10.21
N THR A 146 -6.55 7.07 -11.07
CA THR A 146 -7.78 6.40 -11.49
C THR A 146 -7.99 5.12 -10.70
N HIS A 147 -9.22 4.89 -10.25
CA HIS A 147 -9.64 3.62 -9.66
C HIS A 147 -9.73 2.51 -10.73
N ALA A 148 -8.58 2.12 -11.27
CA ALA A 148 -8.40 1.07 -12.26
C ALA A 148 -7.05 0.39 -12.04
N ARG A 149 -6.96 -0.88 -12.42
CA ARG A 149 -5.70 -1.64 -12.47
C ARG A 149 -5.24 -1.75 -13.92
N VAL A 150 -3.94 -1.90 -14.14
CA VAL A 150 -3.38 -2.04 -15.50
C VAL A 150 -2.67 -3.38 -15.66
N LEU A 151 -3.03 -4.13 -16.70
CA LEU A 151 -2.32 -5.32 -17.18
C LEU A 151 -1.55 -4.97 -18.45
N TYR A 152 -0.24 -5.17 -18.42
CA TYR A 152 0.65 -4.98 -19.56
C TYR A 152 1.00 -6.32 -20.21
N ASP A 153 1.24 -6.32 -21.52
CA ASP A 153 1.97 -7.41 -22.18
C ASP A 153 3.47 -7.35 -21.87
N ASP A 154 4.17 -8.44 -22.22
CA ASP A 154 5.59 -8.64 -21.92
C ASP A 154 6.45 -7.55 -22.56
N ALA A 155 6.11 -7.18 -23.80
CA ALA A 155 6.81 -6.15 -24.57
C ALA A 155 6.75 -4.77 -23.90
N THR A 156 5.70 -4.47 -23.11
CA THR A 156 5.58 -3.22 -22.36
C THR A 156 6.12 -3.37 -20.93
N TRP A 157 5.88 -4.51 -20.28
CA TRP A 157 6.17 -4.70 -18.86
C TRP A 157 7.66 -4.90 -18.57
N ASP A 158 8.36 -5.67 -19.40
CA ASP A 158 9.78 -6.00 -19.19
C ASP A 158 10.67 -4.74 -19.20
N PRO A 159 10.49 -3.77 -20.14
CA PRO A 159 11.22 -2.52 -20.07
C PRO A 159 10.86 -1.67 -18.85
N ILE A 160 9.59 -1.63 -18.40
CA ILE A 160 9.20 -0.91 -17.16
C ILE A 160 9.98 -1.45 -15.96
N TYR A 161 10.04 -2.77 -15.78
CA TYR A 161 10.75 -3.37 -14.64
C TYR A 161 12.26 -3.32 -14.80
N THR A 162 12.77 -3.24 -16.03
CA THR A 162 14.18 -2.92 -16.28
C THR A 162 14.50 -1.51 -15.80
N THR A 163 13.67 -0.52 -16.14
CA THR A 163 13.81 0.86 -15.64
C THR A 163 13.71 0.92 -14.11
N LEU A 164 12.76 0.23 -13.48
CA LEU A 164 12.66 0.17 -12.00
C LEU A 164 13.91 -0.41 -11.34
N LYS A 165 14.61 -1.34 -12.00
CA LYS A 165 15.84 -1.94 -11.48
C LYS A 165 17.06 -1.02 -11.67
N GLN A 166 17.11 -0.25 -12.75
CA GLN A 166 18.29 0.56 -13.10
C GLN A 166 18.19 2.00 -12.58
N GLU A 167 17.02 2.62 -12.73
CA GLU A 167 16.77 4.04 -12.48
C GLU A 167 15.38 4.23 -11.85
N PRO A 168 15.14 3.70 -10.63
CA PRO A 168 13.82 3.77 -9.99
C PRO A 168 13.32 5.20 -9.80
N GLU A 169 14.22 6.17 -9.61
CA GLU A 169 13.90 7.59 -9.42
C GLU A 169 13.27 8.26 -10.67
N SER A 170 13.41 7.65 -11.86
CA SER A 170 12.77 8.13 -13.09
C SER A 170 11.24 7.97 -13.11
N ILE A 171 10.70 7.21 -12.14
CA ILE A 171 9.28 6.95 -11.91
C ILE A 171 8.98 7.38 -10.48
N ASP A 172 7.95 8.20 -10.25
CA ASP A 172 7.63 8.66 -8.89
C ASP A 172 7.24 7.50 -7.96
N GLU A 173 7.44 7.69 -6.66
CA GLU A 173 7.18 6.70 -5.61
C GLU A 173 5.75 6.10 -5.69
N THR A 174 4.74 6.93 -5.98
CA THR A 174 3.34 6.47 -6.00
C THR A 174 3.11 5.56 -7.22
N THR A 175 3.67 5.91 -8.37
CA THR A 175 3.63 5.07 -9.57
C THR A 175 4.38 3.75 -9.38
N ARG A 176 5.54 3.74 -8.70
CA ARG A 176 6.23 2.47 -8.39
C ARG A 176 5.40 1.57 -7.48
N ALA A 177 4.79 2.14 -6.45
CA ALA A 177 3.88 1.42 -5.56
C ALA A 177 2.64 0.90 -6.29
N GLN A 178 2.08 1.65 -7.25
CA GLN A 178 1.00 1.19 -8.11
C GLN A 178 1.43 -0.03 -8.92
N LEU A 179 2.57 0.01 -9.63
CA LEU A 179 3.05 -1.11 -10.44
C LEU A 179 3.19 -2.40 -9.61
N LEU A 180 3.73 -2.30 -8.39
CA LEU A 180 3.82 -3.42 -7.46
C LEU A 180 2.44 -3.94 -7.02
N THR A 181 1.52 -3.04 -6.65
CA THR A 181 0.19 -3.42 -6.15
C THR A 181 -0.72 -3.94 -7.27
N ASP A 182 -0.58 -3.44 -8.49
CA ASP A 182 -1.23 -3.96 -9.70
C ASP A 182 -0.75 -5.38 -9.97
N SER A 183 0.57 -5.59 -10.00
CA SER A 183 1.17 -6.93 -10.15
C SER A 183 0.64 -7.91 -9.08
N TRP A 184 0.55 -7.48 -7.81
CA TRP A 184 -0.01 -8.29 -6.72
C TRP A 184 -1.51 -8.60 -6.90
N ALA A 185 -2.30 -7.62 -7.33
CA ALA A 185 -3.72 -7.83 -7.62
C ALA A 185 -3.92 -8.80 -8.79
N LEU A 186 -3.09 -8.69 -9.84
CA LEU A 186 -3.17 -9.50 -11.04
C LEU A 186 -2.81 -10.96 -10.79
N VAL A 187 -1.80 -11.26 -9.97
CA VAL A 187 -1.45 -12.65 -9.64
C VAL A 187 -2.54 -13.32 -8.83
N LYS A 188 -3.15 -12.60 -7.86
CA LYS A 188 -4.32 -13.08 -7.11
C LYS A 188 -5.53 -13.32 -8.02
N ALA A 189 -5.73 -12.46 -9.02
CA ALA A 189 -6.78 -12.59 -10.02
C ALA A 189 -6.46 -13.61 -11.12
N LYS A 190 -5.33 -14.34 -11.03
CA LYS A 190 -4.85 -15.31 -12.04
C LYS A 190 -4.70 -14.70 -13.44
N LYS A 191 -4.42 -13.40 -13.53
CA LYS A 191 -4.13 -12.68 -14.78
C LYS A 191 -2.66 -12.76 -15.18
N ILE A 192 -1.78 -13.05 -14.22
CA ILE A 192 -0.36 -13.31 -14.43
C ILE A 192 0.08 -14.53 -13.63
N SER A 193 1.22 -15.13 -14.01
CA SER A 193 1.83 -16.22 -13.27
C SER A 193 2.54 -15.73 -11.99
N TRP A 194 2.72 -16.64 -11.03
CA TRP A 194 3.54 -16.37 -9.84
C TRP A 194 4.99 -16.09 -10.20
N GLU A 195 5.55 -16.78 -11.18
CA GLU A 195 6.91 -16.54 -11.68
C GLU A 195 7.08 -15.10 -12.14
N ARG A 196 6.14 -14.61 -12.96
CA ARG A 196 6.13 -13.21 -13.40
C ARG A 196 6.05 -12.24 -12.22
N PHE A 197 5.11 -12.48 -11.31
CA PHE A 197 4.95 -11.65 -10.12
C PHE A 197 6.24 -11.59 -9.28
N LEU A 198 6.91 -12.72 -9.06
CA LEU A 198 8.15 -12.75 -8.29
C LEU A 198 9.28 -12.01 -9.02
N ASN A 199 9.44 -12.20 -10.34
CA ASN A 199 10.39 -11.42 -11.14
C ASN A 199 10.14 -9.92 -11.05
N HIS A 200 8.88 -9.49 -11.03
CA HIS A 200 8.52 -8.10 -10.78
C HIS A 200 9.07 -7.63 -9.44
N THR A 201 8.80 -8.34 -8.35
CA THR A 201 9.22 -7.88 -7.01
C THR A 201 10.75 -7.79 -6.80
N THR A 202 11.59 -8.28 -7.71
CA THR A 202 13.05 -8.16 -7.55
C THR A 202 13.57 -6.72 -7.69
N TYR A 203 12.79 -5.78 -8.26
CA TYR A 203 13.20 -4.36 -8.27
C TYR A 203 13.27 -3.78 -6.85
N LEU A 204 12.59 -4.39 -5.87
CA LEU A 204 12.59 -3.93 -4.49
C LEU A 204 13.98 -3.90 -3.85
N ALA A 205 14.93 -4.68 -4.39
CA ALA A 205 16.33 -4.63 -3.97
C ALA A 205 16.99 -3.24 -4.20
N ASN A 206 16.36 -2.39 -5.02
CA ASN A 206 16.77 -1.01 -5.30
C ASN A 206 15.69 0.02 -4.88
N GLU A 207 14.65 -0.40 -4.17
CA GLU A 207 13.57 0.48 -3.68
C GLU A 207 13.81 0.84 -2.21
N ASP A 208 13.93 2.13 -1.90
CA ASP A 208 14.17 2.65 -0.55
C ASP A 208 13.12 3.66 -0.10
N THR A 209 11.97 3.70 -0.78
CA THR A 209 10.87 4.57 -0.43
C THR A 209 9.73 3.84 0.31
N PHE A 210 8.96 4.62 1.05
CA PHE A 210 8.00 4.12 2.02
C PHE A 210 6.81 3.39 1.37
N LEU A 211 6.21 3.92 0.30
CA LEU A 211 4.93 3.43 -0.21
C LEU A 211 5.02 1.99 -0.76
N SER A 212 6.02 1.68 -1.58
CA SER A 212 6.22 0.33 -2.14
C SER A 212 6.34 -0.72 -1.02
N TRP A 213 7.16 -0.44 0.00
CA TRP A 213 7.35 -1.33 1.15
C TRP A 213 6.14 -1.39 2.08
N LYS A 214 5.45 -0.27 2.29
CA LYS A 214 4.18 -0.23 3.05
C LYS A 214 3.17 -1.22 2.46
N TYR A 215 2.99 -1.22 1.14
CA TYR A 215 2.05 -2.14 0.49
C TYR A 215 2.58 -3.57 0.41
N ALA A 216 3.90 -3.77 0.25
CA ALA A 216 4.51 -5.10 0.28
C ALA A 216 4.30 -5.81 1.63
N LEU A 217 4.43 -5.05 2.73
CA LEU A 217 4.40 -5.52 4.12
C LEU A 217 3.03 -5.37 4.82
N ALA A 218 2.04 -4.77 4.17
CA ALA A 218 0.67 -4.71 4.69
C ALA A 218 0.10 -6.10 5.00
N ASP A 219 -0.93 -6.18 5.84
CA ASP A 219 -1.55 -7.45 6.24
C ASP A 219 -2.05 -8.29 5.05
N ASN A 220 -2.56 -7.63 4.01
CA ASN A 220 -2.95 -8.25 2.75
C ASN A 220 -1.87 -8.15 1.65
N GLY A 221 -0.67 -7.71 2.02
CA GLY A 221 0.51 -7.59 1.16
C GLY A 221 1.11 -8.94 0.83
N PHE A 222 1.94 -8.97 -0.21
CA PHE A 222 2.47 -10.23 -0.73
C PHE A 222 3.46 -10.89 0.25
N ILE A 223 4.25 -10.11 0.99
CA ILE A 223 5.25 -10.65 1.92
C ILE A 223 4.57 -11.42 3.04
N LYS A 224 3.61 -10.80 3.74
CA LYS A 224 2.85 -11.47 4.81
C LYS A 224 2.08 -12.68 4.27
N THR A 225 1.50 -12.58 3.08
CA THR A 225 0.81 -13.70 2.43
C THR A 225 1.75 -14.88 2.15
N LEU A 226 2.95 -14.63 1.60
CA LEU A 226 3.94 -15.67 1.33
C LEU A 226 4.45 -16.29 2.62
N LEU A 227 4.78 -15.48 3.65
CA LEU A 227 5.23 -15.98 4.95
C LEU A 227 4.18 -16.87 5.60
N TYR A 228 2.91 -16.46 5.58
CA TYR A 228 1.80 -17.25 6.13
C TYR A 228 1.65 -18.59 5.39
N ASN A 229 1.60 -18.56 4.05
CA ASN A 229 1.37 -19.76 3.25
C ASN A 229 2.53 -20.76 3.31
N PHE A 230 3.77 -20.28 3.48
CA PHE A 230 4.95 -21.13 3.52
C PHE A 230 5.41 -21.53 4.92
N ARG A 231 4.76 -21.08 6.01
CA ARG A 231 5.26 -21.26 7.40
C ARG A 231 5.61 -22.71 7.81
N PHE A 232 4.97 -23.70 7.17
CA PHE A 232 5.24 -25.13 7.38
C PHE A 232 5.68 -25.85 6.10
N HIS A 233 6.05 -25.10 5.06
CA HIS A 233 6.44 -25.63 3.77
C HIS A 233 7.95 -25.89 3.72
N LYS A 234 8.38 -26.95 3.02
CA LYS A 234 9.82 -27.31 2.90
C LYS A 234 10.70 -26.22 2.27
N TYR A 235 10.10 -25.30 1.51
CA TYR A 235 10.78 -24.16 0.88
C TYR A 235 10.74 -22.87 1.71
N PHE A 236 10.31 -22.90 2.97
CA PHE A 236 10.23 -21.70 3.80
C PHE A 236 11.59 -21.02 3.97
N THR A 237 12.67 -21.79 4.07
CA THR A 237 14.04 -21.26 4.12
C THR A 237 14.41 -20.53 2.83
N ASN A 238 14.11 -21.13 1.66
CA ASN A 238 14.34 -20.49 0.36
C ASN A 238 13.54 -19.19 0.22
N LEU A 239 12.28 -19.18 0.70
CA LEU A 239 11.46 -17.96 0.72
C LEU A 239 12.12 -16.88 1.60
N LYS A 240 12.61 -17.23 2.80
CA LYS A 240 13.31 -16.26 3.66
C LYS A 240 14.58 -15.70 3.02
N LEU A 241 15.35 -16.54 2.31
CA LEU A 241 16.52 -16.09 1.55
C LEU A 241 16.14 -15.14 0.41
N TYR A 242 15.08 -15.47 -0.33
CA TYR A 242 14.53 -14.60 -1.37
C TYR A 242 14.09 -13.25 -0.81
N LEU A 243 13.28 -13.27 0.26
CA LEU A 243 12.77 -12.09 0.95
C LEU A 243 13.90 -11.21 1.50
N LYS A 244 14.97 -11.82 2.02
CA LYS A 244 16.18 -11.12 2.44
C LYS A 244 16.91 -10.46 1.27
N GLY A 245 16.94 -11.13 0.11
CA GLY A 245 17.56 -10.62 -1.11
C GLY A 245 16.85 -9.41 -1.68
N ILE A 246 15.51 -9.44 -1.79
CA ILE A 246 14.74 -8.29 -2.30
C ILE A 246 14.69 -7.11 -1.34
N SER A 247 15.18 -7.27 -0.11
CA SER A 247 15.20 -6.23 0.93
C SER A 247 16.60 -5.85 1.37
N SER A 248 17.61 -6.12 0.53
CA SER A 248 19.02 -5.97 0.91
C SER A 248 19.46 -4.53 1.10
N ASN A 249 18.82 -3.59 0.40
CA ASN A 249 19.08 -2.15 0.46
C ASN A 249 18.37 -1.44 1.62
N LEU A 250 17.38 -2.07 2.26
CA LEU A 250 16.66 -1.47 3.37
C LEU A 250 17.59 -1.23 4.55
N LYS A 251 17.63 0.02 5.00
CA LYS A 251 18.30 0.39 6.24
C LYS A 251 17.47 -0.13 7.42
N LEU A 252 18.14 -0.77 8.38
CA LEU A 252 17.50 -1.13 9.63
C LEU A 252 17.53 0.09 10.56
N GLY A 253 16.39 0.44 11.14
CA GLY A 253 16.36 1.47 12.17
C GLY A 253 17.22 1.10 13.38
N ASN A 254 17.76 2.12 14.05
CA ASN A 254 18.59 1.98 15.25
C ASN A 254 17.80 2.17 16.55
N PHE A 255 16.48 1.95 16.51
CA PHE A 255 15.52 2.21 17.61
C PHE A 255 15.38 3.69 18.01
N VAL A 256 16.01 4.62 17.30
CA VAL A 256 15.90 6.06 17.53
C VAL A 256 15.10 6.69 16.39
N ARG A 257 14.35 7.75 16.72
CA ARG A 257 13.61 8.55 15.73
C ARG A 257 14.56 9.52 15.04
N GLY A 258 14.60 9.50 13.71
CA GLY A 258 15.21 10.56 12.89
C GLY A 258 14.21 11.67 12.55
N ASP A 259 14.60 12.60 11.68
CA ASP A 259 13.76 13.77 11.37
C ASP A 259 12.70 13.49 10.30
N ASP A 260 12.98 12.60 9.35
CA ASP A 260 12.05 12.24 8.28
C ASP A 260 11.04 11.18 8.73
N TRP A 261 9.75 11.54 8.77
CA TRP A 261 8.69 10.63 9.17
C TRP A 261 8.58 9.40 8.27
N SER A 262 8.64 9.56 6.96
CA SER A 262 8.47 8.45 6.01
C SER A 262 9.58 7.42 6.14
N GLN A 263 10.81 7.89 6.33
CA GLN A 263 11.99 7.04 6.54
C GLN A 263 11.97 6.38 7.92
N ASN A 264 11.49 7.06 8.97
CA ASN A 264 11.31 6.44 10.29
C ASN A 264 10.34 5.25 10.22
N ILE A 265 9.19 5.42 9.58
CA ILE A 265 8.22 4.34 9.44
C ILE A 265 8.78 3.22 8.56
N LEU A 266 9.43 3.54 7.44
CA LEU A 266 10.08 2.53 6.60
C LEU A 266 11.12 1.73 7.38
N ASN A 267 11.99 2.39 8.13
CA ASN A 267 13.02 1.75 8.94
C ASN A 267 12.42 0.86 10.04
N SER A 268 11.29 1.26 10.64
CA SER A 268 10.56 0.44 11.61
C SER A 268 9.97 -0.81 10.95
N LEU A 269 9.28 -0.64 9.81
CA LEU A 269 8.72 -1.75 9.03
C LEU A 269 9.82 -2.72 8.56
N ALA A 270 10.93 -2.19 8.06
CA ALA A 270 12.09 -2.93 7.62
C ALA A 270 12.69 -3.76 8.76
N LEU A 271 12.85 -3.14 9.95
CA LEU A 271 13.36 -3.82 11.14
C LEU A 271 12.42 -4.95 11.56
N GLU A 272 11.11 -4.69 11.70
CA GLU A 272 10.14 -5.74 12.07
C GLU A 272 10.19 -6.91 11.09
N PHE A 273 10.14 -6.60 9.79
CA PHE A 273 10.18 -7.58 8.72
C PHE A 273 11.46 -8.42 8.75
N ARG A 274 12.63 -7.77 8.86
CA ARG A 274 13.94 -8.45 8.86
C ARG A 274 14.10 -9.37 10.06
N CYS A 275 13.63 -8.95 11.23
CA CYS A 275 13.58 -9.81 12.40
C CYS A 275 12.60 -10.98 12.20
N SER A 276 11.45 -10.76 11.54
CA SER A 276 10.45 -11.82 11.26
C SER A 276 10.98 -12.96 10.39
N ILE A 277 11.90 -12.65 9.47
CA ILE A 277 12.54 -13.65 8.60
C ILE A 277 13.83 -14.23 9.21
N GLY A 278 14.14 -13.89 10.46
CA GLY A 278 15.28 -14.43 11.20
C GLY A 278 16.63 -13.80 10.84
N ASP A 279 16.64 -12.55 10.37
CA ASP A 279 17.89 -11.88 10.06
C ASP A 279 18.70 -11.57 11.33
N THR A 280 19.91 -12.13 11.42
CA THR A 280 20.77 -12.03 12.60
C THR A 280 21.11 -10.60 12.98
N SER A 281 21.35 -9.69 12.01
CA SER A 281 21.70 -8.31 12.36
C SER A 281 20.54 -7.59 13.05
N CYS A 282 19.31 -7.89 12.61
CA CYS A 282 18.10 -7.39 13.26
C CYS A 282 17.92 -7.99 14.65
N LEU A 283 18.02 -9.32 14.80
CA LEU A 283 17.82 -10.01 16.07
C LEU A 283 18.82 -9.56 17.14
N VAL A 284 20.09 -9.37 16.79
CA VAL A 284 21.11 -8.84 17.70
C VAL A 284 20.76 -7.40 18.13
N SER A 285 20.32 -6.57 17.19
CA SER A 285 19.95 -5.18 17.48
C SER A 285 18.72 -5.10 18.39
N ALA A 286 17.69 -5.93 18.12
CA ALA A 286 16.51 -6.06 18.97
C ALA A 286 16.84 -6.56 20.37
N SER A 287 17.68 -7.59 20.48
CA SER A 287 18.15 -8.10 21.78
C SER A 287 18.90 -7.03 22.58
N SER A 288 19.83 -6.31 21.96
CA SER A 288 20.57 -5.22 22.61
C SER A 288 19.65 -4.10 23.09
N SER A 289 18.69 -3.68 22.25
CA SER A 289 17.71 -2.65 22.60
C SER A 289 16.79 -3.10 23.74
N PHE A 290 16.36 -4.36 23.74
CA PHE A 290 15.53 -4.95 24.78
C PHE A 290 16.26 -5.12 26.12
N ASN A 291 17.54 -5.49 26.10
CA ASN A 291 18.35 -5.57 27.32
C ASN A 291 18.46 -4.23 28.04
N LYS A 292 18.56 -3.12 27.29
CA LYS A 292 18.50 -1.77 27.85
C LYS A 292 17.13 -1.49 28.47
N PHE A 293 16.06 -1.83 27.75
CA PHE A 293 14.69 -1.68 28.25
C PHE A 293 14.47 -2.42 29.58
N ILE A 294 14.78 -3.72 29.68
CA ILE A 294 14.55 -4.47 30.92
C ILE A 294 15.37 -3.89 32.09
N THR A 295 16.59 -3.42 31.82
CA THR A 295 17.45 -2.81 32.86
C THR A 295 16.89 -1.47 33.34
N GLN A 296 16.38 -0.65 32.42
CA GLN A 296 15.91 0.71 32.73
C GLN A 296 14.45 0.75 33.22
N CYS A 297 13.62 -0.22 32.81
CA CYS A 297 12.19 -0.24 33.08
C CYS A 297 11.74 -1.25 34.15
N GLN A 298 12.62 -2.09 34.71
CA GLN A 298 12.24 -3.11 35.71
C GLN A 298 11.56 -2.58 36.99
N HIS A 299 11.68 -1.28 37.29
CA HIS A 299 11.12 -0.67 38.49
C HIS A 299 10.16 0.50 38.20
N ILE A 300 9.72 0.67 36.95
CA ILE A 300 8.83 1.78 36.58
C ILE A 300 7.38 1.50 36.98
N SER A 301 6.68 2.53 37.46
CA SER A 301 5.26 2.47 37.87
C SER A 301 4.40 3.57 37.25
N GLU A 302 4.90 4.23 36.18
CA GLU A 302 4.25 5.40 35.55
C GLU A 302 4.30 5.34 34.00
N GLY A 303 4.44 4.14 33.43
CA GLY A 303 4.52 3.89 31.98
C GLY A 303 5.94 3.87 31.39
N THR A 304 6.08 3.29 30.18
CA THR A 304 7.41 3.00 29.61
C THR A 304 8.06 4.17 28.88
N GLY A 305 7.34 5.27 28.64
CA GLY A 305 7.84 6.44 27.91
C GLY A 305 9.09 7.08 28.50
N LYS A 306 9.26 7.05 29.84
CA LYS A 306 10.42 7.65 30.54
C LYS A 306 11.65 6.76 30.58
N CYS A 307 11.47 5.44 30.48
CA CYS A 307 12.54 4.46 30.70
C CYS A 307 12.89 3.66 29.43
N ASN A 308 11.99 3.60 28.44
CA ASN A 308 12.25 2.85 27.22
C ASN A 308 13.08 3.71 26.24
N PRO A 309 14.34 3.32 25.95
CA PRO A 309 15.20 4.10 25.06
C PRO A 309 14.79 4.01 23.60
N ALA A 310 13.88 3.09 23.24
CA ALA A 310 13.35 2.99 21.89
C ALA A 310 12.24 4.01 21.64
N SER A 311 12.30 4.69 20.48
CA SER A 311 11.20 5.48 19.96
C SER A 311 9.94 4.61 19.80
N PRO A 312 8.73 5.16 20.03
CA PRO A 312 7.46 4.44 19.92
C PRO A 312 7.34 3.54 18.68
N ASP A 313 7.77 4.04 17.51
CA ASP A 313 7.72 3.30 16.24
C ASP A 313 8.44 1.95 16.27
N PHE A 314 9.44 1.76 17.15
CA PHE A 314 10.25 0.54 17.21
C PHE A 314 9.93 -0.36 18.41
N ARG A 315 9.10 0.08 19.36
CA ARG A 315 8.86 -0.64 20.63
C ARG A 315 8.29 -2.02 20.40
N SER A 316 7.32 -2.12 19.49
CA SER A 316 6.72 -3.40 19.10
C SER A 316 7.78 -4.45 18.69
N THR A 317 8.74 -4.03 17.87
CA THR A 317 9.85 -4.88 17.38
C THR A 317 10.88 -5.17 18.47
N GLN A 318 11.24 -4.15 19.27
CA GLN A 318 12.14 -4.27 20.42
C GLN A 318 11.63 -5.33 21.40
N LEU A 319 10.38 -5.22 21.83
CA LEU A 319 9.81 -6.09 22.86
C LEU A 319 9.58 -7.51 22.33
N CYS A 320 8.99 -7.64 21.13
CA CYS A 320 8.71 -8.96 20.55
C CYS A 320 9.98 -9.77 20.25
N TYR A 321 10.89 -9.21 19.43
CA TYR A 321 12.07 -9.97 19.01
C TYR A 321 13.16 -9.95 20.06
N GLY A 322 13.23 -8.92 20.91
CA GLY A 322 14.13 -8.89 22.06
C GLY A 322 13.80 -9.99 23.07
N LEU A 323 12.53 -10.14 23.46
CA LEU A 323 12.10 -11.21 24.35
C LEU A 323 12.39 -12.61 23.76
N ARG A 324 12.20 -12.78 22.44
CA ARG A 324 12.57 -14.04 21.76
C ARG A 324 14.05 -14.39 21.91
N GLN A 325 14.93 -13.39 21.94
CA GLN A 325 16.36 -13.59 22.10
C GLN A 325 16.79 -13.68 23.57
N ASN A 326 16.03 -13.06 24.48
CA ASN A 326 16.30 -13.07 25.91
C ASN A 326 15.00 -13.31 26.71
N SER A 327 14.70 -14.59 26.96
CA SER A 327 13.50 -15.01 27.70
C SER A 327 13.49 -14.54 29.16
N GLY A 328 14.64 -14.16 29.73
CA GLY A 328 14.73 -13.66 31.10
C GLY A 328 14.00 -12.32 31.32
N GLY A 329 13.63 -11.61 30.25
CA GLY A 329 12.83 -10.39 30.33
C GLY A 329 11.31 -10.61 30.42
N PHE A 330 10.84 -11.86 30.43
CA PHE A 330 9.40 -12.17 30.45
C PHE A 330 8.70 -11.58 31.67
N ASP A 331 9.26 -11.80 32.87
CA ASP A 331 8.64 -11.34 34.12
C ASP A 331 8.54 -9.82 34.18
N VAL A 332 9.53 -9.09 33.65
CA VAL A 332 9.48 -7.62 33.56
C VAL A 332 8.31 -7.17 32.68
N LEU A 333 8.16 -7.76 31.49
CA LEU A 333 7.04 -7.44 30.59
C LEU A 333 5.70 -7.83 31.21
N LYS A 334 5.63 -8.97 31.90
CA LYS A 334 4.41 -9.46 32.55
C LYS A 334 3.99 -8.54 33.69
N SER A 335 4.94 -8.10 34.53
CA SER A 335 4.68 -7.14 35.60
C SER A 335 4.16 -5.80 35.06
N LEU A 336 4.70 -5.32 33.94
CA LEU A 336 4.21 -4.10 33.30
C LEU A 336 2.81 -4.27 32.70
N ALA A 337 2.53 -5.43 32.08
CA ALA A 337 1.20 -5.74 31.58
C ALA A 337 0.17 -5.86 32.72
N ASP A 338 0.54 -6.49 33.84
CA ASP A 338 -0.30 -6.60 35.03
C ASP A 338 -0.58 -5.24 35.65
N TRP A 339 0.44 -4.38 35.78
CA TRP A 339 0.27 -3.00 36.24
C TRP A 339 -0.74 -2.23 35.38
N TRP A 340 -0.65 -2.32 34.05
CA TRP A 340 -1.62 -1.66 33.17
C TRP A 340 -3.03 -2.24 33.22
N ARG A 341 -3.16 -3.55 33.42
CA ARG A 341 -4.47 -4.18 33.62
C ARG A 341 -5.12 -3.66 34.91
N ASP A 342 -4.33 -3.54 35.96
CA ASP A 342 -4.80 -3.21 37.31
C ASP A 342 -4.98 -1.70 37.52
N ASP A 343 -4.45 -0.84 36.63
CA ASP A 343 -4.68 0.61 36.58
C ASP A 343 -5.26 1.10 35.22
N PRO A 344 -6.58 0.94 34.99
CA PRO A 344 -7.25 1.31 33.75
C PRO A 344 -7.24 2.82 33.45
N ALA A 345 -7.12 3.65 34.49
CA ALA A 345 -7.08 5.10 34.34
C ALA A 345 -5.79 5.52 33.63
N SER A 346 -4.65 4.95 34.03
CA SER A 346 -3.36 5.15 33.37
C SER A 346 -3.31 4.53 31.96
N ASN A 347 -3.99 3.39 31.73
CA ASN A 347 -4.06 2.73 30.42
C ASN A 347 -4.68 3.64 29.33
N SER A 348 -5.66 4.47 29.70
CA SER A 348 -6.35 5.40 28.78
C SER A 348 -5.40 6.41 28.11
N TYR A 349 -4.26 6.68 28.73
CA TYR A 349 -3.28 7.66 28.25
C TYR A 349 -2.16 7.06 27.38
N PHE A 350 -1.96 5.74 27.40
CA PHE A 350 -0.83 5.08 26.72
C PHE A 350 -1.19 3.76 25.98
N PRO A 351 -2.22 3.73 25.11
CA PRO A 351 -2.70 2.49 24.49
C PRO A 351 -1.64 1.78 23.61
N GLN A 352 -0.80 2.54 22.89
CA GLN A 352 0.24 1.96 22.01
C GLN A 352 1.34 1.22 22.77
N ASP A 353 1.67 1.69 23.97
CA ASP A 353 2.65 1.06 24.84
C ASP A 353 2.10 -0.26 25.40
N SER A 354 0.82 -0.26 25.80
CA SER A 354 0.06 -1.45 26.20
C SER A 354 0.04 -2.53 25.14
N GLU A 355 -0.36 -2.16 23.91
CA GLU A 355 -0.34 -3.06 22.77
C GLU A 355 1.06 -3.63 22.48
N SER A 356 2.10 -2.80 22.60
CA SER A 356 3.48 -3.21 22.36
C SER A 356 3.98 -4.24 23.39
N ILE A 357 3.64 -4.09 24.68
CA ILE A 357 4.00 -5.08 25.70
C ILE A 357 3.23 -6.38 25.50
N VAL A 358 1.92 -6.32 25.27
CA VAL A 358 1.09 -7.52 25.04
C VAL A 358 1.59 -8.26 23.80
N ARG A 359 1.90 -7.54 22.72
CA ARG A 359 2.54 -8.12 21.54
C ARG A 359 3.89 -8.73 21.89
N GLY A 360 4.70 -8.04 22.70
CA GLY A 360 5.97 -8.54 23.21
C GLY A 360 5.85 -9.91 23.87
N LEU A 361 4.94 -10.03 24.85
CA LEU A 361 4.64 -11.28 25.56
C LEU A 361 4.22 -12.40 24.61
N SER A 362 3.38 -12.11 23.61
CA SER A 362 2.93 -13.08 22.60
C SER A 362 4.06 -13.66 21.74
N CYS A 363 5.23 -13.00 21.73
CA CYS A 363 6.38 -13.45 20.96
C CYS A 363 7.27 -14.44 21.72
N SER A 364 7.03 -14.73 23.01
CA SER A 364 7.82 -15.71 23.78
C SER A 364 7.96 -17.04 23.04
N ASN A 365 9.10 -17.72 23.19
CA ASN A 365 9.29 -19.08 22.68
C ASN A 365 8.80 -20.15 23.68
N ASP A 366 8.47 -19.77 24.91
CA ASP A 366 7.98 -20.68 25.94
C ASP A 366 6.44 -20.72 25.94
N ILE A 367 5.89 -21.89 25.58
CA ILE A 367 4.44 -22.15 25.57
C ILE A 367 3.81 -21.94 26.95
N THR A 368 4.54 -22.26 28.02
CA THR A 368 4.04 -22.08 29.39
C THR A 368 3.83 -20.60 29.69
N SER A 369 4.76 -19.77 29.23
CA SER A 369 4.69 -18.32 29.34
C SER A 369 3.58 -17.72 28.48
N ILE A 370 3.32 -18.26 27.28
CA ILE A 370 2.20 -17.81 26.42
C ILE A 370 0.83 -18.12 27.04
N ASN A 371 0.71 -19.23 27.78
CA ASN A 371 -0.55 -19.66 28.40
C ASN A 371 -0.90 -18.89 29.70
N LYS A 372 0.04 -18.10 30.25
CA LYS A 372 -0.15 -17.23 31.42
C LYS A 372 -0.63 -15.84 31.00
#